data_AF-A0A6G2VXA3-F1
#
_entry.id   AF-A0A6G2VXA3-F1
#
_cell.length_a   1.000
_cell.length_b   1.000
_cell.length_c   1.000
_cell.angle_alpha   90.00
_cell.angle_beta   90.00
_cell.angle_gamma   90.00
#
_symmetry.space_group_name_H-M   'P 1'
#
loop_
_entity.id
_entity.type
_entity.pdbx_description
1 polymer ?
#
loop_
_entity_poly.entity_id
_entity_poly.type
_entity_poly.pdbx_seq_one_letter_code
_entity_poly.pdbx_strand_id
1 'polypeptide(L)' 'MGTTLVTGATGTTGSRTAARLAAAGHRVRAAS' A
#
# COMPACT_ATOMS: atom_id res chain seq x y z
N MET A 1 3.15 14.81 5.47
CA MET A 1 3.92 13.56 5.32
C MET A 1 3.20 12.45 6.07
N GLY A 2 2.15 11.90 5.46
CA GLY A 2 1.40 10.78 6.02
C GLY A 2 1.84 9.49 5.34
N THR A 3 1.99 8.42 6.13
CA THR A 3 2.15 7.06 5.58
C THR A 3 0.78 6.52 5.21
N THR A 4 0.62 5.98 4.01
CA THR A 4 -0.64 5.36 3.59
C THR A 4 -0.70 3.93 4.08
N LEU A 5 -1.73 3.61 4.86
CA LEU A 5 -1.96 2.25 5.34
C LEU A 5 -2.73 1.45 4.27
N VAL A 6 -2.27 0.23 3.97
CA VAL A 6 -2.97 -0.72 3.10
C VAL A 6 -3.27 -1.97 3.91
N THR A 7 -4.55 -2.27 4.11
CA THR A 7 -5.05 -3.50 4.71
C THR A 7 -5.17 -4.62 3.67
N GLY A 8 -4.96 -5.87 4.10
CA GLY A 8 -5.03 -7.02 3.20
C GLY A 8 -3.97 -6.96 2.09
N ALA A 9 -2.80 -6.38 2.38
CA ALA A 9 -1.73 -6.15 1.41
C ALA A 9 -1.19 -7.43 0.76
N THR A 10 -1.35 -8.57 1.41
CA THR A 10 -0.97 -9.91 0.90
C THR A 10 -1.97 -10.44 -0.14
N GLY A 11 -3.18 -9.89 -0.21
CA GLY A 11 -4.14 -10.20 -1.24
C GLY A 11 -3.82 -9.50 -2.57
N THR A 12 -4.41 -9.98 -3.67
CA THR A 12 -4.14 -9.45 -5.01
C THR A 12 -4.49 -7.96 -5.15
N THR A 13 -5.60 -7.53 -4.54
CA THR A 13 -6.02 -6.13 -4.53
C THR A 13 -5.08 -5.29 -3.67
N GLY A 14 -4.77 -5.73 -2.44
CA GLY A 14 -3.88 -5.01 -1.54
C GLY A 14 -2.47 -4.84 -2.11
N SER A 15 -1.91 -5.89 -2.71
CA SER A 15 -0.61 -5.84 -3.38
C SER A 15 -0.59 -4.86 -4.55
N ARG A 16 -1.64 -4.86 -5.41
CA ARG A 16 -1.76 -3.87 -6.51
C ARG A 16 -1.89 -2.44 -6.00
N THR A 17 -2.68 -2.23 -4.95
CA THR A 17 -2.88 -0.90 -4.35
C THR A 17 -1.58 -0.39 -3.73
N ALA A 18 -0.87 -1.23 -2.97
CA ALA A 18 0.43 -0.88 -2.38
C ALA A 18 1.46 -0.52 -3.46
N ALA A 19 1.55 -1.30 -4.53
CA ALA A 19 2.46 -1.02 -5.65
C ALA A 19 2.16 0.32 -6.34
N ARG A 20 0.87 0.63 -6.59
CA ARG A 20 0.46 1.90 -7.19
C ARG A 20 0.78 3.10 -6.30
N LEU A 21 0.53 2.97 -5.00
CA LEU A 21 0.83 4.03 -4.04
C LEU A 21 2.34 4.27 -3.90
N ALA A 22 3.14 3.22 -3.87
CA ALA A 22 4.59 3.32 -3.86
C ALA A 22 5.12 3.99 -5.15
N ALA A 23 4.58 3.61 -6.32
CA ALA A 23 4.93 4.22 -7.60
C ALA A 23 4.56 5.70 -7.69
N ALA A 24 3.49 6.12 -7.02
CA ALA A 24 3.10 7.53 -6.89
C ALA A 24 3.95 8.31 -5.87
N GLY A 25 4.95 7.68 -5.25
CA GLY A 25 5.84 8.31 -4.28
C GLY A 25 5.28 8.37 -2.86
N HIS A 26 4.17 7.67 -2.58
CA HIS A 26 3.66 7.57 -1.22
C HIS A 26 4.43 6.53 -0.42
N ARG A 27 4.62 6.81 0.87
CA ARG A 27 5.20 5.86 1.82
C ARG A 27 4.10 4.92 2.30
N VAL A 28 4.16 3.65 1.89
CA VAL A 28 3.11 2.66 2.17
C VAL A 28 3.48 1.82 3.39
N ARG A 29 2.48 1.51 4.23
CA ARG A 29 2.61 0.57 5.35
C ARG A 29 1.53 -0.50 5.23
N ALA A 30 1.93 -1.76 5.15
CA ALA A 30 0.99 -2.87 5.15
C ALA A 30 0.48 -3.14 6.57
N ALA A 31 -0.83 -3.35 6.69
CA ALA A 31 -1.46 -3.91 7.87
C ALA A 31 -2.11 -5.24 7.47
N SER A 32 -1.88 -6.26 8.28
CA SER A 32 -2.44 -7.61 8.16
C SER A 32 -3.68 -7.74 9.04
#